data_AF-A0A483A449-F1
#
_entry.id   AF-A0A483A449-F1
#
_cell.length_a   1.000
_cell.length_b   1.000
_cell.length_c   1.000
_cell.angle_alpha   90.00
_cell.angle_beta   90.00
_cell.angle_gamma   90.00
#
_symmetry.space_group_name_H-M   'P 1'
#
loop_
_entity.id
_entity.type
_entity.pdbx_description
1 polymer ?
#
loop_
_entity_poly.entity_id
_entity_poly.type
_entity_poly.pdbx_seq_one_letter_code
_entity_poly.pdbx_strand_id
1 'polypeptide(L)'
;MKALLCQAQQRVIFSFQRPQQLRWYTISPNEQILLLNNDKLWQIDVELERAVLQQTKDFSKTPLYWLVNKPDSIKNTPKFSHQEGDINWYLAVNTHSQPIEFGFIDGLLHTISLENELGQIVTILFEQLRVNPNIPAQTFELSVPKDFDIIK
;
A
#
# COMPACT_ATOMS: atom_id res chain seq x y z
N MET A 1 -33.53 5.20 18.24
CA MET A 1 -32.25 5.18 18.99
C MET A 1 -31.13 5.16 17.96
N LYS A 2 -30.33 6.23 17.81
CA LYS A 2 -29.18 6.24 16.89
C LYS A 2 -27.94 5.85 17.69
N ALA A 3 -27.31 4.75 17.33
CA ALA A 3 -25.98 4.38 17.82
C ALA A 3 -24.95 4.74 16.75
N LEU A 4 -23.82 5.30 17.17
CA LEU A 4 -22.67 5.55 16.31
C LEU A 4 -21.53 4.64 16.79
N LEU A 5 -20.98 3.85 15.88
CA LEU A 5 -19.76 3.10 16.08
C LEU A 5 -18.66 3.82 15.31
N CYS A 6 -17.71 4.42 16.03
CA CYS A 6 -16.50 5.00 15.44
C CYS A 6 -15.42 3.91 15.47
N GLN A 7 -15.07 3.35 14.31
CA GLN A 7 -13.91 2.47 14.22
C GLN A 7 -12.63 3.33 14.23
N ALA A 8 -11.58 2.83 14.88
CA ALA A 8 -10.28 3.49 14.87
C ALA A 8 -9.77 3.57 13.42
N GLN A 9 -9.57 4.79 12.93
CA GLN A 9 -9.01 5.05 11.62
C GLN A 9 -7.57 4.52 11.59
N GLN A 10 -7.23 3.70 10.60
CA GLN A 10 -5.86 3.23 10.42
C GLN A 10 -4.94 4.43 10.23
N ARG A 11 -3.89 4.51 11.05
CA ARG A 11 -2.89 5.56 10.90
C ARG A 11 -1.76 5.03 10.03
N VAL A 12 -1.71 5.49 8.79
CA VAL A 12 -0.73 5.05 7.79
C VAL A 12 0.13 6.22 7.33
N ILE A 13 1.43 5.99 7.20
CA ILE A 13 2.34 6.84 6.43
C ILE A 13 2.68 6.09 5.15
N PHE A 14 2.26 6.64 4.02
CA PHE A 14 2.52 6.08 2.71
C PHE A 14 3.54 6.93 1.95
N SER A 15 4.56 6.28 1.42
CA SER A 15 5.61 6.93 0.63
C SER A 15 6.02 6.02 -0.52
N PHE A 16 6.21 6.60 -1.70
CA PHE A 16 6.74 5.85 -2.83
C PHE A 16 7.60 6.75 -3.71
N GLN A 17 8.53 6.12 -4.41
CA GLN A 17 9.37 6.75 -5.40
C GLN A 17 9.46 5.83 -6.62
N ARG A 18 9.28 6.40 -7.80
CA ARG A 18 9.41 5.65 -9.04
C ARG A 18 10.88 5.64 -9.50
N PRO A 19 11.40 4.51 -10.00
CA PRO A 19 10.75 3.20 -10.08
C PRO A 19 10.94 2.35 -8.80
N GLN A 20 9.97 1.48 -8.51
CA GLN A 20 10.10 0.31 -7.61
C GLN A 20 10.51 0.57 -6.16
N GLN A 21 10.20 1.75 -5.60
CA GLN A 21 10.40 2.05 -4.19
C GLN A 21 9.07 2.42 -3.53
N LEU A 22 8.72 1.72 -2.46
CA LEU A 22 7.49 1.96 -1.70
C LEU A 22 7.70 1.59 -0.24
N ARG A 23 7.15 2.41 0.65
CA ARG A 23 7.04 2.14 2.08
C ARG A 23 5.62 2.47 2.52
N TRP A 24 4.90 1.44 2.93
CA TRP A 24 3.61 1.55 3.59
C TRP A 24 3.84 1.26 5.07
N TYR A 25 3.71 2.28 5.92
CA TYR A 25 3.95 2.16 7.34
C TYR A 25 2.65 2.33 8.11
N THR A 26 2.09 1.22 8.58
CA THR A 26 0.93 1.18 9.45
C THR A 26 1.40 1.37 10.89
N ILE A 27 0.93 2.45 11.53
CA ILE A 27 1.24 2.78 12.93
C ILE A 27 0.18 2.16 13.86
N SER A 28 -1.05 1.99 13.38
CA SER A 28 -2.18 1.46 14.15
C SER A 28 -3.13 0.68 13.23
N PRO A 29 -3.71 -0.45 13.67
CA PRO A 29 -3.73 -0.98 15.04
C PRO A 29 -2.42 -1.62 15.51
N ASN A 30 -1.70 -2.28 14.61
CA ASN A 30 -0.43 -2.94 14.90
C ASN A 30 0.65 -2.34 14.02
N GLU A 31 1.85 -2.18 14.57
CA GLU A 31 2.94 -1.55 13.84
C GLU A 31 3.53 -2.48 12.78
N GLN A 32 3.27 -2.16 11.51
CA GLN A 32 3.66 -2.98 10.36
C GLN A 32 4.22 -2.13 9.23
N ILE A 33 5.21 -2.67 8.52
CA ILE A 33 5.83 -2.02 7.36
C ILE A 33 5.78 -2.97 6.17
N LEU A 34 5.12 -2.55 5.08
CA LEU A 34 5.31 -3.15 3.77
C LEU A 34 6.34 -2.31 3.00
N LEU A 35 7.49 -2.92 2.71
CA LEU A 35 8.64 -2.26 2.10
C LEU A 35 8.96 -2.92 0.76
N LEU A 36 8.93 -2.14 -0.31
CA LEU A 36 9.44 -2.54 -1.61
C LEU A 36 10.78 -1.84 -1.86
N ASN A 37 11.82 -2.64 -2.07
CA ASN A 37 13.14 -2.17 -2.47
C ASN A 37 13.78 -3.19 -3.43
N ASN A 38 14.18 -2.73 -4.62
CA ASN A 38 14.87 -3.57 -5.61
C ASN A 38 14.11 -4.88 -5.89
N ASP A 39 12.81 -4.78 -6.16
CA ASP A 39 11.89 -5.90 -6.44
C ASP A 39 11.69 -6.91 -5.29
N LYS A 40 12.21 -6.61 -4.12
CA LYS A 40 11.96 -7.38 -2.89
C LYS A 40 10.87 -6.69 -2.08
N LEU A 41 9.75 -7.39 -1.94
CA LEU A 41 8.65 -6.97 -1.09
C LEU A 41 8.82 -7.62 0.29
N TRP A 42 9.13 -6.80 1.29
CA TRP A 42 9.26 -7.21 2.68
C TRP A 42 8.01 -6.83 3.44
N GLN A 43 7.49 -7.76 4.23
CA GLN A 43 6.50 -7.48 5.27
C GLN A 43 7.20 -7.57 6.61
N ILE A 44 7.19 -6.47 7.36
CA ILE A 44 7.84 -6.36 8.65
C ILE A 44 6.75 -6.14 9.69
N ASP A 45 6.69 -7.01 10.67
CA ASP A 45 5.85 -6.88 11.85
C ASP A 45 6.77 -6.51 13.01
N VAL A 46 6.60 -5.29 13.55
CA VAL A 46 7.52 -4.73 14.55
C VAL A 46 7.29 -5.39 15.91
N GLU A 47 6.04 -5.71 16.24
CA GLU A 47 5.66 -6.33 17.52
C GLU A 47 6.12 -7.79 17.59
N LEU A 48 6.03 -8.51 16.47
CA LEU A 48 6.54 -9.88 16.36
C LEU A 48 8.04 -9.94 16.08
N GLU A 49 8.71 -8.79 15.96
CA GLU A 49 10.14 -8.67 15.63
C GLU A 49 10.52 -9.52 14.41
N ARG A 50 9.68 -9.48 13.38
CA ARG A 50 9.79 -10.39 12.22
C ARG A 50 9.78 -9.63 10.90
N ALA A 51 10.69 -9.99 10.00
CA ALA A 51 10.75 -9.51 8.62
C ALA A 51 10.66 -10.69 7.64
N VAL A 52 9.60 -10.72 6.84
CA VAL A 52 9.33 -11.79 5.87
C VAL A 52 9.46 -11.25 4.45
N LEU A 53 10.35 -11.84 3.67
CA LEU A 53 10.37 -11.65 2.22
C LEU A 53 9.14 -12.35 1.64
N GLN A 54 8.26 -11.58 1.02
CA GLN A 54 7.05 -12.12 0.41
C GLN A 54 7.43 -13.01 -0.78
N GLN A 55 6.82 -14.20 -0.87
CA GLN A 55 7.04 -15.16 -1.97
C GLN A 55 6.37 -14.72 -3.29
N THR A 56 6.31 -13.41 -3.55
CA THR A 56 5.85 -12.91 -4.84
C THR A 56 6.89 -13.29 -5.88
N LYS A 57 6.61 -14.36 -6.66
CA LYS A 57 7.48 -14.79 -7.77
C LYS A 57 7.77 -13.65 -8.77
N ASP A 58 6.89 -12.64 -8.80
CA ASP A 58 6.99 -11.49 -9.70
C ASP A 58 6.18 -10.31 -9.15
N PHE A 59 6.85 -9.26 -8.66
CA PHE A 59 6.20 -8.04 -8.15
C PHE A 59 5.34 -7.34 -9.23
N SER A 60 5.67 -7.54 -10.52
CA SER A 60 4.90 -6.97 -11.64
C SER A 60 3.47 -7.49 -11.75
N LYS A 61 3.16 -8.56 -11.03
CA LYS A 61 1.81 -9.15 -10.94
C LYS A 61 1.00 -8.63 -9.76
N THR A 62 1.57 -7.76 -8.92
CA THR A 62 0.85 -7.20 -7.77
C THR A 62 0.05 -5.95 -8.18
N PRO A 63 -1.08 -5.65 -7.52
CA PRO A 63 -1.87 -4.45 -7.84
C PRO A 63 -1.15 -3.15 -7.47
N LEU A 64 -0.04 -3.19 -6.71
CA LEU A 64 0.77 -2.01 -6.41
C LEU A 64 1.78 -1.67 -7.51
N TYR A 65 2.05 -2.59 -8.44
CA TYR A 65 3.10 -2.41 -9.45
C TYR A 65 2.91 -1.16 -10.30
N TRP A 66 1.67 -0.88 -10.71
CA TRP A 66 1.36 0.28 -11.55
C TRP A 66 1.64 1.60 -10.83
N LEU A 67 1.53 1.64 -9.50
CA LEU A 67 1.69 2.84 -8.70
C LEU A 67 3.17 3.29 -8.67
N VAL A 68 4.08 2.31 -8.55
CA VAL A 68 5.53 2.53 -8.40
C VAL A 68 6.30 2.46 -9.73
N ASN A 69 5.61 2.32 -10.87
CA ASN A 69 6.21 2.30 -12.20
C ASN A 69 5.49 3.27 -13.16
N LYS A 70 6.04 3.51 -14.36
CA LYS A 70 5.45 4.41 -15.36
C LYS A 70 4.33 3.71 -16.16
N PRO A 71 3.09 4.25 -16.22
CA PRO A 71 1.94 3.59 -16.84
C PRO A 71 2.15 3.15 -18.31
N ASP A 72 2.90 3.92 -19.09
CA ASP A 72 3.04 3.72 -20.54
C ASP A 72 3.66 2.36 -20.92
N SER A 73 4.33 1.70 -19.98
CA SER A 73 4.93 0.37 -20.17
C SER A 73 4.22 -0.75 -19.40
N ILE A 74 3.10 -0.47 -18.74
CA ILE A 74 2.50 -1.38 -17.74
C ILE A 74 1.24 -2.05 -18.29
N LYS A 75 1.22 -3.38 -18.18
CA LYS A 75 0.02 -4.20 -18.34
C LYS A 75 -0.72 -4.26 -17.00
N ASN A 76 -2.05 -4.35 -17.02
CA ASN A 76 -2.90 -4.46 -15.81
C ASN A 76 -2.96 -3.19 -14.93
N THR A 77 -3.05 -2.01 -15.55
CA THR A 77 -3.41 -0.79 -14.81
C THR A 77 -4.83 -0.89 -14.23
N PRO A 78 -5.11 -0.18 -13.12
CA PRO A 78 -6.46 -0.06 -12.59
C PRO A 78 -7.44 0.40 -13.68
N LYS A 79 -8.65 -0.15 -13.66
CA LYS A 79 -9.73 0.21 -14.59
C LYS A 79 -10.76 1.04 -13.85
N PHE A 80 -11.29 2.07 -14.51
CA PHE A 80 -12.40 2.84 -13.95
C PHE A 80 -13.53 1.89 -13.55
N SER A 81 -13.98 2.04 -12.31
CA SER A 81 -14.99 1.20 -11.66
C SER A 81 -16.29 1.99 -11.56
N HIS A 82 -16.28 3.06 -10.77
CA HIS A 82 -17.43 3.93 -10.52
C HIS A 82 -16.98 5.30 -9.99
N GLN A 83 -17.94 6.20 -9.80
CA GLN A 83 -17.74 7.47 -9.12
C GLN A 83 -18.64 7.52 -7.88
N GLU A 84 -18.09 7.97 -6.76
CA GLU A 84 -18.82 8.20 -5.51
C GLU A 84 -18.48 9.60 -4.98
N GLY A 85 -19.46 10.50 -4.99
CA GLY A 85 -19.22 11.93 -4.73
C GLY A 85 -18.20 12.51 -5.73
N ASP A 86 -17.14 13.12 -5.21
CA ASP A 86 -16.05 13.69 -6.01
C ASP A 86 -14.92 12.68 -6.30
N ILE A 87 -15.04 11.44 -5.83
CA ILE A 87 -14.01 10.40 -5.95
C ILE A 87 -14.30 9.53 -7.17
N ASN A 88 -13.32 9.46 -8.08
CA ASN A 88 -13.31 8.48 -9.16
C ASN A 88 -12.54 7.23 -8.71
N TRP A 89 -13.21 6.09 -8.65
CA TRP A 89 -12.65 4.82 -8.21
C TRP A 89 -12.16 3.97 -9.38
N TYR A 90 -10.98 3.38 -9.19
CA TYR A 90 -10.35 2.50 -10.16
C TYR A 90 -9.97 1.18 -9.50
N LEU A 91 -10.46 0.08 -10.06
CA LEU A 91 -10.24 -1.26 -9.57
C LEU A 91 -8.99 -1.88 -10.21
N ALA A 92 -8.06 -2.33 -9.38
CA ALA A 92 -6.95 -3.19 -9.77
C ALA A 92 -7.21 -4.62 -9.30
N VAL A 93 -7.30 -5.53 -10.26
CA VAL A 93 -7.47 -6.97 -10.01
C VAL A 93 -6.22 -7.72 -10.42
N ASN A 94 -5.92 -8.80 -9.72
CA ASN A 94 -4.95 -9.80 -10.17
C ASN A 94 -5.42 -11.22 -9.79
N THR A 95 -4.65 -12.22 -10.20
CA THR A 95 -4.93 -13.64 -9.92
C THR A 95 -4.34 -14.15 -8.60
N HIS A 96 -3.59 -13.32 -7.87
CA HIS A 96 -2.70 -13.77 -6.79
C HIS A 96 -2.78 -12.94 -5.50
N SER A 97 -3.60 -11.90 -5.46
CA SER A 97 -3.86 -11.09 -4.27
C SER A 97 -5.29 -10.58 -4.29
N GLN A 98 -5.72 -10.01 -3.18
CA GLN A 98 -7.02 -9.35 -3.12
C GLN A 98 -7.07 -8.14 -4.07
N PRO A 99 -8.25 -7.83 -4.63
CA PRO A 99 -8.46 -6.61 -5.39
C PRO A 99 -8.18 -5.37 -4.54
N ILE A 100 -7.69 -4.31 -5.18
CA ILE A 100 -7.47 -3.01 -4.55
C ILE A 100 -8.17 -1.95 -5.39
N GLU A 101 -9.00 -1.13 -4.76
CA GLU A 101 -9.56 0.07 -5.38
C GLU A 101 -8.76 1.31 -4.98
N PHE A 102 -8.50 2.16 -5.97
CA PHE A 102 -7.81 3.43 -5.83
C PHE A 102 -8.77 4.56 -6.17
N GLY A 103 -9.00 5.47 -5.22
CA GLY A 103 -9.87 6.62 -5.40
C GLY A 103 -9.07 7.89 -5.65
N PHE A 104 -9.45 8.64 -6.68
CA PHE A 104 -8.79 9.87 -7.09
C PHE A 104 -9.73 11.06 -7.08
N ILE A 105 -9.20 12.21 -6.64
CA ILE A 105 -9.81 13.53 -6.77
C ILE A 105 -8.81 14.39 -7.56
N ASP A 106 -9.25 15.03 -8.64
CA ASP A 106 -8.42 15.87 -9.51
C ASP A 106 -7.11 15.19 -9.99
N GLY A 107 -7.15 13.88 -10.21
CA GLY A 107 -5.99 13.08 -10.65
C GLY A 107 -4.98 12.75 -9.55
N LEU A 108 -5.25 13.13 -8.29
CA LEU A 108 -4.42 12.82 -7.13
C LEU A 108 -5.02 11.65 -6.35
N LEU A 109 -4.17 10.72 -5.92
CA LEU A 109 -4.59 9.59 -5.09
C LEU A 109 -5.06 10.11 -3.73
N HIS A 110 -6.33 9.87 -3.42
CA HIS A 110 -6.97 10.35 -2.20
C HIS A 110 -7.31 9.22 -1.23
N THR A 111 -7.61 8.03 -1.75
CA THR A 111 -8.02 6.89 -0.93
C THR A 111 -7.64 5.57 -1.56
N ILE A 112 -7.43 4.55 -0.74
CA ILE A 112 -7.31 3.14 -1.14
C ILE A 112 -8.31 2.33 -0.35
N SER A 113 -9.00 1.40 -1.02
CA SER A 113 -9.84 0.40 -0.38
C SER A 113 -9.40 -1.01 -0.77
N LEU A 114 -9.35 -1.91 0.20
CA LEU A 114 -9.02 -3.32 -0.01
C LEU A 114 -9.76 -4.21 0.98
N GLU A 115 -9.98 -5.46 0.59
CA GLU A 115 -10.45 -6.50 1.51
C GLU A 115 -9.24 -7.18 2.16
N ASN A 116 -9.22 -7.26 3.49
CA ASN A 116 -8.17 -7.98 4.22
C ASN A 116 -8.43 -9.50 4.26
N GLU A 117 -7.51 -10.27 4.82
CA GLU A 117 -7.63 -11.75 4.92
C GLU A 117 -8.84 -12.23 5.75
N LEU A 118 -9.42 -11.37 6.57
CA LEU A 118 -10.61 -11.64 7.38
C LEU A 118 -11.92 -11.29 6.66
N GLY A 119 -11.86 -10.84 5.40
CA GLY A 119 -13.01 -10.41 4.62
C GLY A 119 -13.54 -9.02 4.99
N GLN A 120 -12.77 -8.22 5.72
CA GLN A 120 -13.16 -6.86 6.10
C GLN A 120 -12.65 -5.87 5.06
N ILE A 121 -13.52 -4.95 4.68
CA ILE A 121 -13.13 -3.81 3.84
C ILE A 121 -12.39 -2.78 4.69
N VAL A 122 -11.15 -2.53 4.30
CA VAL A 122 -10.26 -1.53 4.89
C VAL A 122 -10.15 -0.37 3.92
N THR A 123 -10.51 0.83 4.39
CA THR A 123 -10.36 2.07 3.63
C THR A 123 -9.33 2.98 4.29
N ILE A 124 -8.30 3.36 3.52
CA ILE A 124 -7.26 4.29 3.93
C ILE A 124 -7.46 5.61 3.21
N LEU A 125 -7.70 6.66 3.99
CA LEU A 125 -7.78 8.04 3.51
C LEU A 125 -6.40 8.69 3.64
N PHE A 126 -5.91 9.29 2.55
CA PHE A 126 -4.65 10.02 2.56
C PHE A 126 -4.87 11.50 2.80
N GLU A 127 -4.30 11.97 3.91
CA GLU A 127 -4.25 13.39 4.23
C GLU A 127 -2.83 13.94 3.98
N GLN A 128 -2.72 15.25 3.75
CA GLN A 128 -1.42 15.94 3.61
C GLN A 128 -0.54 15.44 2.45
N LEU A 129 -1.16 15.11 1.32
CA LEU A 129 -0.45 14.64 0.13
C LEU A 129 0.61 15.67 -0.32
N ARG A 130 1.85 15.20 -0.53
CA ARG A 130 2.92 15.97 -1.17
C ARG A 130 3.35 15.24 -2.44
N VAL A 131 3.25 15.93 -3.57
CA VAL A 131 3.67 15.40 -4.88
C VAL A 131 5.11 15.83 -5.14
N ASN A 132 5.94 14.90 -5.61
CA ASN A 132 7.38 15.10 -5.87
C ASN A 132 8.18 15.71 -4.69
N PRO A 133 7.99 15.27 -3.43
CA PRO A 133 8.86 15.70 -2.34
C PRO A 133 10.25 15.07 -2.50
N ASN A 134 11.26 15.69 -1.90
CA ASN A 134 12.57 15.04 -1.72
C ASN A 134 12.45 13.99 -0.59
N ILE A 135 12.50 12.71 -0.93
CA ILE A 135 12.44 11.59 0.02
C ILE A 135 13.87 11.03 0.18
N PRO A 136 14.42 10.94 1.41
CA PRO A 136 15.72 10.32 1.62
C PRO A 136 15.73 8.87 1.14
N ALA A 137 16.79 8.45 0.45
CA ALA A 137 16.90 7.09 -0.09
C ALA A 137 16.78 6.01 1.01
N GLN A 138 17.26 6.32 2.22
CA GLN A 138 17.20 5.44 3.39
C GLN A 138 15.77 5.10 3.82
N THR A 139 14.77 5.92 3.43
CA THR A 139 13.35 5.62 3.70
C THR A 139 12.93 4.29 3.08
N PHE A 140 13.57 3.86 2.01
CA PHE A 140 13.22 2.62 1.31
C PHE A 140 14.18 1.46 1.64
N GLU A 141 15.16 1.62 2.51
CA GLU A 141 16.09 0.55 2.86
C GLU A 141 15.51 -0.40 3.91
N LEU A 142 15.83 -1.70 3.79
CA LEU A 142 15.50 -2.66 4.83
C LEU A 142 16.42 -2.41 6.02
N SER A 143 15.90 -1.73 7.04
CA SER A 143 16.60 -1.45 8.29
C SER A 143 15.82 -2.04 9.46
N VAL A 144 16.14 -3.28 9.82
CA VAL A 144 15.62 -3.96 11.02
C VAL A 144 16.74 -4.23 12.02
N PRO A 145 16.46 -4.25 13.32
CA PRO A 145 17.40 -4.70 14.35
C PRO A 145 17.98 -6.09 14.08
N LYS A 146 19.17 -6.38 14.65
CA LYS A 146 19.91 -7.64 14.39
C LYS A 146 19.23 -8.89 14.97
N ASP A 147 18.38 -8.68 15.95
CA ASP A 147 17.59 -9.66 16.69
C ASP A 147 16.27 -10.01 16.00
N PHE A 148 15.89 -9.30 14.93
CA PHE A 148 14.70 -9.65 14.15
C PHE A 148 14.83 -11.03 13.49
N ASP A 149 13.74 -11.78 13.53
CA ASP A 149 13.56 -13.02 12.77
C ASP A 149 13.39 -12.71 11.28
N ILE A 150 14.40 -13.04 10.47
CA ILE A 150 14.41 -12.77 9.03
C ILE A 150 14.09 -14.06 8.26
N ILE A 151 12.94 -14.07 7.58
CA ILE A 151 12.47 -15.17 6.74
C ILE A 151 12.62 -14.76 5.27
N LYS A 152 13.24 -15.61 4.45
CA LYS A 152 13.53 -15.36 3.03
C LYS A 152 12.92 -16.40 2.11
#